data_AF-A0A2D4JJQ3-F1
#
_entry.id   AF-A0A2D4JJQ3-F1
#
_cell.length_a   1.000
_cell.length_b   1.000
_cell.length_c   1.000
_cell.angle_alpha   90.00
_cell.angle_beta   90.00
_cell.angle_gamma   90.00
#
_symmetry.space_group_name_H-M   'P 1'
#
loop_
_entity.id
_entity.type
_entity.pdbx_description
1 polymer ?
#
loop_
_entity_poly.entity_id
_entity_poly.type
_entity_poly.pdbx_seq_one_letter_code
_entity_poly.pdbx_strand_id
1 'polypeptide(L)'
;MAMSASPDEEDYDSDQDQNRAVGRPKGKLGPSSAVKLAASRTTAGARRRRTRCRKCEACLRTECGECHFCKDMKKFGGPGRMKQSCIMRQCIAPVLPHTAVCLVCGEAGKEDTVEEEESKFNLMLMECSICNE
;
A
#
# COMPACT_ATOMS: atom_id res chain seq x y z
N MET A 1 -36.36 35.51 -42.82
CA MET A 1 -35.95 34.14 -43.16
C MET A 1 -35.22 33.59 -41.95
N ALA A 2 -35.83 32.61 -41.29
CA ALA A 2 -35.28 31.86 -40.17
C ALA A 2 -34.46 30.68 -40.70
N MET A 3 -33.30 30.38 -40.09
CA MET A 3 -32.57 29.11 -40.16
C MET A 3 -31.68 29.07 -38.88
N SER A 4 -32.12 28.60 -37.70
CA SER A 4 -32.04 27.22 -37.17
C SER A 4 -30.89 26.36 -37.70
N ALA A 5 -29.95 26.00 -36.82
CA ALA A 5 -29.60 24.60 -36.50
C ALA A 5 -28.44 24.54 -35.46
N SER A 6 -28.77 24.09 -34.25
CA SER A 6 -27.83 23.38 -33.35
C SER A 6 -27.74 21.91 -33.79
N PRO A 7 -26.64 21.23 -33.46
CA PRO A 7 -26.69 19.83 -33.02
C PRO A 7 -25.87 19.68 -31.70
N ASP A 8 -26.46 19.32 -30.55
CA ASP A 8 -26.90 17.97 -30.12
C ASP A 8 -25.73 16.97 -30.09
N GLU A 9 -25.15 16.74 -28.91
CA GLU A 9 -25.33 15.52 -28.09
C GLU A 9 -24.36 14.40 -28.48
N GLU A 10 -23.29 14.24 -27.71
CA GLU A 10 -22.68 12.91 -27.50
C GLU A 10 -22.50 12.68 -26.00
N ASP A 11 -23.58 12.15 -25.43
CA ASP A 11 -23.64 11.39 -24.20
C ASP A 11 -22.82 10.10 -24.38
N TYR A 12 -21.75 9.93 -23.60
CA TYR A 12 -21.07 8.63 -23.48
C TYR A 12 -21.22 8.15 -22.03
N ASP A 13 -22.45 7.72 -21.73
CA ASP A 13 -22.76 6.85 -20.60
C ASP A 13 -22.06 5.50 -20.77
N SER A 14 -21.30 5.10 -19.76
CA SER A 14 -20.87 3.71 -19.61
C SER A 14 -20.79 3.36 -18.12
N ASP A 15 -21.97 3.24 -17.51
CA ASP A 15 -22.15 2.52 -16.26
C ASP A 15 -22.51 1.06 -16.57
N GLN A 16 -21.72 0.11 -16.02
CA GLN A 16 -22.04 -1.28 -15.64
C GLN A 16 -20.80 -2.19 -15.79
N ASP A 17 -20.45 -3.11 -14.90
CA ASP A 17 -21.02 -3.60 -13.66
C ASP A 17 -19.95 -4.56 -13.03
N GLN A 18 -20.16 -4.96 -11.77
CA GLN A 18 -19.69 -6.24 -11.19
C GLN A 18 -18.29 -6.29 -10.57
N ASN A 19 -18.22 -5.81 -9.33
CA ASN A 19 -18.09 -6.69 -8.16
C ASN A 19 -17.53 -8.11 -8.44
N ARG A 20 -16.19 -8.24 -8.54
CA ARG A 20 -15.53 -9.55 -8.45
C ARG A 20 -15.03 -9.78 -7.04
N ALA A 21 -15.91 -10.34 -6.21
CA ALA A 21 -15.58 -10.96 -4.95
C ALA A 21 -14.58 -12.12 -5.18
N VAL A 22 -13.30 -11.90 -4.91
CA VAL A 22 -12.32 -13.00 -4.82
C VAL A 22 -12.44 -13.62 -3.43
N GLY A 23 -13.31 -14.62 -3.32
CA GLY A 23 -13.40 -15.49 -2.16
C GLY A 23 -12.08 -16.24 -1.95
N ARG A 24 -11.43 -15.97 -0.82
CA ARG A 24 -10.24 -16.71 -0.36
C ARG A 24 -10.71 -17.82 0.60
N PRO A 25 -10.41 -19.10 0.32
CA PRO A 25 -10.90 -20.21 1.15
C PRO A 25 -10.29 -20.18 2.55
N LYS A 26 -11.14 -20.48 3.54
CA LYS A 26 -10.87 -20.45 4.98
C LYS A 26 -10.36 -21.82 5.43
N GLY A 27 -9.04 -22.01 5.41
CA GLY A 27 -8.39 -23.18 6.00
C GLY A 27 -8.38 -23.09 7.53
N LYS A 28 -9.00 -24.06 8.20
CA LYS A 28 -8.86 -24.31 9.65
C LYS A 28 -7.64 -25.20 9.86
N LEU A 29 -6.71 -24.82 10.75
CA LEU A 29 -5.81 -25.77 11.41
C LEU A 29 -5.66 -25.35 12.88
N GLY A 30 -5.87 -26.33 13.76
CA GLY A 30 -5.85 -26.21 15.23
C GLY A 30 -4.43 -26.12 15.82
N PRO A 31 -4.31 -26.26 17.16
CA PRO A 31 -3.09 -25.89 17.87
C PRO A 31 -2.13 -27.07 18.01
N SER A 32 -0.83 -26.79 17.95
CA SER A 32 0.18 -27.59 18.68
C SER A 32 1.44 -26.76 18.92
N SER A 33 1.76 -26.65 20.21
CA SER A 33 2.97 -26.08 20.76
C SER A 33 4.21 -26.86 20.32
N ALA A 34 5.27 -26.14 19.94
CA ALA A 34 6.67 -26.52 20.19
C ALA A 34 7.57 -25.32 19.87
N VAL A 35 8.17 -24.74 20.89
CA VAL A 35 9.20 -23.71 20.77
C VAL A 35 10.48 -24.35 20.24
N LYS A 36 10.98 -23.87 19.10
CA LYS A 36 12.35 -24.13 18.64
C LYS A 36 12.93 -22.83 18.08
N LEU A 37 13.92 -22.29 18.79
CA LEU A 37 14.79 -21.22 18.31
C LEU A 37 15.69 -21.83 17.22
N ALA A 38 15.49 -21.43 15.98
CA ALA A 38 16.34 -21.79 14.86
C ALA A 38 16.57 -20.56 13.98
N ALA A 39 17.83 -20.39 13.57
CA ALA A 39 18.40 -19.31 12.79
C ALA A 39 17.41 -18.59 11.86
N SER A 40 17.44 -17.26 11.91
CA SER A 40 16.68 -16.34 11.05
C SER A 40 17.03 -16.56 9.58
N ARG A 41 16.46 -17.61 8.97
CA ARG A 41 16.00 -17.55 7.60
C ARG A 41 14.85 -16.55 7.63
N THR A 42 15.20 -15.28 7.44
CA THR A 42 14.24 -14.29 6.96
C THR A 42 13.45 -14.97 5.85
N THR A 43 12.13 -14.97 5.98
CA THR A 43 11.24 -15.56 5.00
C THR A 43 11.48 -14.85 3.67
N ALA A 44 12.39 -15.37 2.86
CA ALA A 44 12.81 -14.88 1.54
C ALA A 44 11.69 -14.93 0.48
N GLY A 45 10.43 -15.01 0.92
CA GLY A 45 9.23 -14.92 0.09
C GLY A 45 8.07 -14.20 0.77
N ALA A 46 8.22 -13.70 2.01
CA ALA A 46 7.21 -12.85 2.62
C ALA A 46 7.51 -11.40 2.24
N ARG A 47 6.80 -10.89 1.23
CA ARG A 47 6.92 -9.50 0.77
C ARG A 47 6.92 -8.54 1.97
N ARG A 48 8.00 -7.77 2.13
CA ARG A 48 8.10 -6.80 3.23
C ARG A 48 6.95 -5.80 3.12
N ARG A 49 6.29 -5.54 4.23
CA ARG A 49 5.19 -4.56 4.26
C ARG A 49 5.78 -3.17 4.02
N ARG A 50 5.34 -2.52 2.95
CA ARG A 50 5.65 -1.13 2.67
C ARG A 50 5.02 -0.20 3.69
N THR A 51 5.64 0.97 3.85
CA THR A 51 5.20 2.03 4.74
C THR A 51 4.63 3.19 3.94
N ARG A 52 3.89 4.07 4.61
CA ARG A 52 3.34 5.28 3.98
C ARG A 52 4.46 6.26 3.67
N CYS A 53 4.41 6.93 2.51
CA CYS A 53 5.41 7.93 2.13
C CYS A 53 5.37 9.21 2.96
N ARG A 54 4.23 9.50 3.61
CA ARG A 54 4.00 10.73 4.41
C ARG A 54 4.07 12.06 3.62
N LYS A 55 4.16 12.01 2.29
CA LYS A 55 4.27 13.18 1.42
C LYS A 55 3.07 13.39 0.49
N CYS A 56 2.38 12.31 0.09
CA CYS A 56 1.23 12.42 -0.81
C CYS A 56 -0.01 13.00 -0.12
N GLU A 57 -0.94 13.56 -0.91
CA GLU A 57 -2.16 14.21 -0.41
C GLU A 57 -2.96 13.31 0.56
N ALA A 58 -3.13 12.04 0.21
CA ALA A 58 -3.82 11.07 1.07
C ALA A 58 -3.13 10.87 2.43
N CYS A 59 -1.79 10.91 2.49
CA CYS A 59 -1.07 10.81 3.76
C CYS A 59 -1.25 12.06 4.64
N LEU A 60 -1.24 13.24 4.00
CA LEU A 60 -1.33 14.55 4.65
C LEU A 60 -2.75 14.87 5.12
N ARG A 61 -3.78 14.29 4.48
CA ARG A 61 -5.18 14.46 4.88
C ARG A 61 -5.41 13.96 6.32
N THR A 62 -6.27 14.65 7.04
CA THR A 62 -6.83 14.17 8.31
C THR A 62 -7.76 12.97 8.07
N GLU A 63 -8.10 12.25 9.13
CA GLU A 63 -9.09 11.18 9.01
C GLU A 63 -10.48 11.78 8.88
N CYS A 64 -11.27 11.27 7.93
CA CYS A 64 -12.59 11.83 7.64
C CYS A 64 -13.62 11.64 8.76
N GLY A 65 -13.41 10.73 9.71
CA GLY A 65 -14.36 10.44 10.79
C GLY A 65 -15.59 9.62 10.36
N GLU A 66 -15.95 9.63 9.08
CA GLU A 66 -17.25 9.11 8.62
C GLU A 66 -17.20 7.76 7.90
N CYS A 67 -16.04 7.40 7.32
CA CYS A 67 -15.90 6.12 6.62
C CYS A 67 -15.95 4.92 7.57
N HIS A 68 -16.26 3.71 7.06
CA HIS A 68 -16.40 2.49 7.87
C HIS A 68 -15.15 2.20 8.73
N PHE A 69 -13.94 2.43 8.20
CA PHE A 69 -12.71 2.25 8.98
C PHE A 69 -12.52 3.33 10.06
N CYS A 70 -12.93 4.57 9.81
CA CYS A 70 -12.90 5.62 10.84
C CYS A 70 -13.90 5.31 11.96
N LYS A 71 -15.13 4.91 11.61
CA LYS A 71 -16.15 4.50 12.59
C LYS A 71 -15.72 3.32 13.47
N ASP A 72 -14.82 2.45 13.00
CA ASP A 72 -14.23 1.39 13.83
C ASP A 72 -13.13 1.90 14.79
N MET A 73 -12.49 3.04 14.54
CA MET A 73 -11.37 3.48 15.39
C MET A 73 -11.84 3.88 16.79
N LYS A 74 -11.07 3.49 17.81
CA LYS A 74 -11.37 3.80 19.22
C LYS A 74 -11.55 5.29 19.51
N LYS A 75 -10.77 6.16 18.86
CA LYS A 75 -10.87 7.62 19.04
C LYS A 75 -12.17 8.23 18.50
N PHE A 76 -12.86 7.53 17.60
CA PHE A 76 -14.18 7.91 17.09
C PHE A 76 -15.30 7.05 17.75
N GLY A 77 -15.01 6.39 18.88
CA GLY A 77 -15.98 5.59 19.63
C GLY A 77 -16.19 4.15 19.13
N GLY A 78 -15.44 3.71 18.11
CA GLY A 78 -15.57 2.37 17.54
C GLY A 78 -14.91 1.26 18.36
N PRO A 79 -15.20 -0.02 18.04
CA PRO A 79 -14.68 -1.17 18.78
C PRO A 79 -13.18 -1.47 18.52
N GLY A 80 -12.58 -0.90 17.48
CA GLY A 80 -11.16 -1.00 17.17
C GLY A 80 -10.70 -2.39 16.73
N ARG A 81 -11.59 -3.17 16.12
CA ARG A 81 -11.31 -4.57 15.74
C ARG A 81 -10.61 -4.68 14.39
N MET A 82 -10.91 -3.77 13.46
CA MET A 82 -10.42 -3.85 12.08
C MET A 82 -8.97 -3.37 11.94
N LYS A 83 -8.56 -2.40 12.77
CA LYS A 83 -7.20 -1.82 12.77
C LYS A 83 -6.75 -1.33 11.39
N GLN A 84 -7.69 -0.84 10.59
CA GLN A 84 -7.40 -0.25 9.27
C GLN A 84 -7.32 1.26 9.36
N SER A 85 -6.54 1.87 8.46
CA SER A 85 -6.53 3.32 8.30
C SER A 85 -7.78 3.81 7.58
N CYS A 86 -8.10 5.10 7.73
CA CYS A 86 -9.11 5.79 6.92
C CYS A 86 -8.96 5.48 5.42
N ILE A 87 -10.08 5.23 4.73
CA ILE A 87 -10.11 4.95 3.28
C ILE A 87 -9.50 6.11 2.49
N MET A 88 -9.88 7.34 2.83
CA MET A 88 -9.36 8.55 2.18
C MET A 88 -7.88 8.83 2.47
N ARG A 89 -7.23 8.02 3.32
CA ARG A 89 -5.82 8.17 3.65
C ARG A 89 -4.94 7.08 3.07
N GLN A 90 -5.45 6.23 2.17
CA GLN A 90 -4.62 5.18 1.54
C GLN A 90 -3.49 5.82 0.73
N CYS A 91 -2.26 5.41 1.01
CA CYS A 91 -1.07 6.05 0.44
C CYS A 91 -0.94 5.73 -1.05
N ILE A 92 -0.68 6.76 -1.87
CA ILE A 92 -0.56 6.64 -3.33
C ILE A 92 0.71 5.89 -3.73
N ALA A 93 1.85 6.23 -3.11
CA ALA A 93 3.14 5.61 -3.38
C ALA A 93 3.80 5.11 -2.07
N PRO A 94 3.46 3.91 -1.58
CA PRO A 94 4.11 3.34 -0.39
C PRO A 94 5.60 3.06 -0.63
N VAL A 95 6.43 3.38 0.36
CA VAL A 95 7.89 3.30 0.32
C VAL A 95 8.42 2.11 1.13
N LEU A 96 9.66 1.69 0.84
CA LEU A 96 10.36 0.71 1.66
C LEU A 96 10.50 1.24 3.11
N PRO A 97 10.41 0.38 4.13
CA PRO A 97 10.66 0.80 5.50
C PRO A 97 12.13 1.23 5.68
N HIS A 98 12.41 2.14 6.61
CA HIS A 98 13.79 2.57 6.94
C HIS A 98 14.66 1.40 7.46
N THR A 99 14.06 0.29 7.87
CA THR A 99 14.78 -0.93 8.27
C THR A 99 15.09 -1.86 7.10
N ALA A 100 14.78 -1.47 5.86
CA ALA A 100 15.15 -2.22 4.67
C ALA A 100 16.65 -2.08 4.39
N VAL A 101 17.27 -3.19 3.98
CA VAL A 101 18.71 -3.29 3.70
C VAL A 101 18.93 -4.16 2.47
N CYS A 102 20.03 -3.93 1.76
CA CYS A 102 20.45 -4.72 0.61
C CYS A 102 20.74 -6.17 1.02
N LEU A 103 20.24 -7.15 0.25
CA LEU A 103 20.46 -8.57 0.52
C LEU A 103 21.95 -8.99 0.37
N VAL A 104 22.70 -8.27 -0.46
CA VAL A 104 24.10 -8.57 -0.77
C VAL A 104 25.06 -7.99 0.28
N CYS A 105 24.98 -6.67 0.53
CA CYS A 105 25.92 -5.99 1.42
C CYS A 105 25.38 -5.75 2.84
N GLY A 106 24.08 -5.91 3.08
CA GLY A 106 23.45 -5.70 4.40
C GLY A 106 23.31 -4.23 4.82
N GLU A 107 23.64 -3.29 3.94
CA GLU A 107 23.57 -1.86 4.22
C GLU A 107 22.22 -1.25 3.77
N ALA A 108 21.82 -0.14 4.40
CA ALA A 108 20.71 0.68 3.94
C ALA A 108 21.08 1.47 2.67
N GLY A 109 20.08 2.01 1.96
CA GLY A 109 20.29 2.91 0.82
C GLY A 109 21.12 4.13 1.23
N LYS A 110 22.10 4.48 0.40
CA LYS A 110 23.05 5.59 0.64
C LYS A 110 22.91 6.68 -0.42
N GLU A 111 21.78 6.74 -1.13
CA GLU A 111 21.56 7.70 -2.22
C GLU A 111 21.73 9.16 -1.76
N ASP A 112 21.39 9.50 -0.51
CA ASP A 112 21.51 10.86 0.03
C ASP A 112 22.97 11.30 0.28
N THR A 113 23.95 10.39 0.19
CA THR A 113 25.37 10.69 0.47
C THR A 113 26.18 11.04 -0.76
N VAL A 114 25.60 10.89 -1.95
CA VAL A 114 26.26 11.10 -3.24
C VAL A 114 25.46 12.11 -4.06
N GLU A 115 26.15 13.04 -4.72
CA GLU A 115 25.49 14.06 -5.54
C GLU A 115 25.31 13.61 -7.01
N GLU A 116 26.21 12.75 -7.50
CA GLU A 116 26.17 12.22 -8.86
C GLU A 116 24.97 11.29 -9.07
N GLU A 117 24.13 11.63 -10.06
CA GLU A 117 22.86 10.92 -10.35
C GLU A 117 23.06 9.42 -10.64
N GLU A 118 24.11 9.05 -11.38
CA GLU A 118 24.41 7.65 -11.69
C GLU A 118 24.81 6.87 -10.43
N SER A 119 25.61 7.49 -9.56
CA SER A 119 26.01 6.94 -8.27
C SER A 119 24.82 6.82 -7.30
N LYS A 120 23.88 7.79 -7.31
CA LYS A 120 22.64 7.73 -6.52
C LYS A 120 21.82 6.50 -6.89
N PHE A 121 21.63 6.26 -8.20
CA PHE A 121 20.84 5.11 -8.67
C PHE A 121 21.44 3.78 -8.21
N ASN A 122 22.77 3.64 -8.28
CA ASN A 122 23.47 2.43 -7.87
C ASN A 122 23.45 2.18 -6.34
N LEU A 123 23.30 3.24 -5.55
CA LEU A 123 23.25 3.17 -4.07
C LEU A 123 21.82 3.17 -3.51
N MET A 124 20.81 3.27 -4.38
CA MET A 124 19.40 3.23 -3.99
C MET A 124 18.92 1.80 -3.78
N LEU A 125 18.19 1.58 -2.68
CA LEU A 125 17.64 0.27 -2.38
C LEU A 125 16.40 -0.04 -3.25
N MET A 126 16.47 -1.11 -4.03
CA MET A 126 15.39 -1.57 -4.91
C MET A 126 14.72 -2.83 -4.36
N GLU A 127 13.46 -3.07 -4.75
CA GLU A 127 12.70 -4.30 -4.45
C GLU A 127 12.16 -4.86 -5.77
N CYS A 128 12.49 -6.10 -6.08
CA CYS A 128 11.97 -6.79 -7.25
C CYS A 128 10.48 -7.16 -7.05
N SER A 129 9.61 -6.77 -7.97
CA SER A 129 8.16 -7.09 -7.88
C SER A 129 7.85 -8.58 -8.08
N ILE A 130 8.82 -9.36 -8.56
CA ILE A 130 8.67 -10.79 -8.86
C ILE A 130 9.16 -11.63 -7.68
N CYS A 131 10.41 -11.48 -7.25
CA CYS A 131 10.99 -12.25 -6.15
C CYS A 131 10.87 -11.59 -4.76
N ASN A 132 10.53 -10.29 -4.69
CA ASN A 132 10.46 -9.49 -3.46
C ASN A 132 11.79 -9.39 -2.68
N GLU A 133 12.90 -9.62 -3.38
CA GLU A 133 14.26 -9.38 -2.90
C GLU A 133 14.70 -7.95 -3.21
#